data_AF-A0A0R2RV27-F1
#
_entry.id   AF-A0A0R2RV27-F1
#
_cell.length_a   1.000
_cell.length_b   1.000
_cell.length_c   1.000
_cell.angle_alpha   90.00
_cell.angle_beta   90.00
_cell.angle_gamma   90.00
#
_symmetry.space_group_name_H-M   'P 1'
#
loop_
_entity.id
_entity.type
_entity.pdbx_description
1 polymer ?
#
loop_
_entity_poly.entity_id
_entity_poly.type
_entity_poly.pdbx_seq_one_letter_code
_entity_poly.pdbx_strand_id
1 'polypeptide(L)'
;MDIKKTDNSIKELTGLALIVLITVAFFAILNGIFGQGDELVAKMKIEEERIAKQQKLSKLISTLPSGVLVTFDGTKNYKLTDELYEAVCEATKLIPQRAIMGANFLNYEAYQVYTNNGNLIEDTFVKWENNTCIAGYTVVGPLNDGTEKKITVSGEALSFLSTGIDTRVYFIKNF
;
A
#
# COMPACT_ATOMS: atom_id res chain seq x y z
N MET A 1 72.28 14.39 35.38
CA MET A 1 71.31 13.41 35.93
C MET A 1 69.97 13.49 35.19
N ASP A 2 69.91 14.24 34.08
CA ASP A 2 68.67 14.74 33.48
C ASP A 2 68.14 13.91 32.31
N ILE A 3 68.99 13.18 31.60
CA ILE A 3 68.59 12.40 30.40
C ILE A 3 67.62 11.26 30.77
N LYS A 4 67.80 10.65 31.95
CA LYS A 4 66.99 9.50 32.41
C LYS A 4 65.57 9.89 32.84
N LYS A 5 65.39 11.14 33.29
CA LYS A 5 64.07 11.68 33.69
C LYS A 5 63.26 12.12 32.46
N THR A 6 63.94 12.68 31.45
CA THR A 6 63.34 13.07 30.17
C THR A 6 62.90 11.85 29.36
N ASP A 7 63.67 10.76 29.32
CA ASP A 7 63.30 9.51 28.61
C ASP A 7 62.07 8.83 29.22
N ASN A 8 61.95 8.77 30.55
CA ASN A 8 60.74 8.26 31.21
C ASN A 8 59.50 9.14 30.95
N SER A 9 59.66 10.47 30.97
CA SER A 9 58.56 11.41 30.69
C SER A 9 58.07 11.30 29.23
N ILE A 10 58.98 11.06 28.28
CA ILE A 10 58.65 10.82 26.86
C ILE A 10 57.88 9.51 26.68
N LYS A 11 58.25 8.45 27.41
CA LYS A 11 57.55 7.15 27.39
C LYS A 11 56.13 7.24 27.97
N GLU A 12 55.94 7.99 29.03
CA GLU A 12 54.61 8.24 29.62
C GLU A 12 53.73 9.10 28.70
N LEU A 13 54.28 10.14 28.07
CA LEU A 13 53.56 10.99 27.10
C LEU A 13 53.18 10.23 25.82
N THR A 14 54.06 9.37 25.31
CA THR A 14 53.78 8.54 24.12
C THR A 14 52.76 7.45 24.42
N GLY A 15 52.82 6.82 25.60
CA GLY A 15 51.79 5.89 26.07
C GLY A 15 50.42 6.55 26.20
N LEU A 16 50.35 7.75 26.80
CA LEU A 16 49.11 8.51 26.95
C LEU A 16 48.54 8.91 25.57
N ALA A 17 49.38 9.41 24.67
CA ALA A 17 48.97 9.77 23.32
C ALA A 17 48.41 8.58 22.54
N LEU A 18 49.03 7.40 22.67
CA LEU A 18 48.56 6.16 22.04
C LEU A 18 47.18 5.75 22.56
N ILE A 19 46.96 5.80 23.88
CA ILE A 19 45.68 5.44 24.50
C ILE A 19 44.57 6.39 24.03
N VAL A 20 44.83 7.69 23.98
CA VAL A 20 43.86 8.68 23.47
C VAL A 20 43.51 8.39 22.01
N LEU A 21 44.51 8.09 21.18
CA LEU A 21 44.31 7.81 19.75
C LEU A 21 43.48 6.54 19.54
N ILE A 22 43.77 5.47 20.30
CA ILE A 22 42.99 4.23 20.29
C ILE A 22 41.54 4.50 20.73
N THR A 23 41.35 5.31 21.77
CA THR A 23 40.02 5.64 22.29
C THR A 23 39.20 6.41 21.26
N VAL A 24 39.78 7.43 20.61
CA VAL A 24 39.11 8.21 19.55
C VAL A 24 38.80 7.33 18.33
N ALA A 25 39.72 6.47 17.92
CA ALA A 25 39.50 5.53 16.81
C ALA A 25 38.35 4.55 17.10
N PHE A 26 38.26 4.04 18.33
CA PHE A 26 37.18 3.16 18.75
C PHE A 26 35.82 3.88 18.72
N PHE A 27 35.74 5.11 19.24
CA PHE A 27 34.52 5.92 19.15
C PHE A 27 34.12 6.27 17.71
N ALA A 28 35.09 6.51 16.81
CA ALA A 28 34.81 6.78 15.40
C ALA A 28 34.23 5.56 14.68
N ILE A 29 34.75 4.35 14.95
CA ILE A 29 34.22 3.10 14.40
C ILE A 29 32.81 2.83 14.93
N LEU A 30 32.59 3.01 16.24
CA LEU A 30 31.26 2.87 16.83
C LEU A 30 30.27 3.88 16.22
N ASN A 31 30.67 5.14 16.05
CA ASN A 31 29.81 6.16 15.45
C ASN A 31 29.51 5.88 13.97
N GLY A 32 30.43 5.26 13.23
CA GLY A 32 30.21 4.81 11.85
C GLY A 32 29.20 3.65 11.75
N ILE A 33 29.22 2.72 12.71
CA ILE A 33 28.30 1.56 12.74
C ILE A 33 26.91 1.96 13.26
N PHE A 34 26.84 2.77 14.31
CA PHE A 34 25.57 3.18 14.95
C PHE A 34 24.94 4.44 14.33
N GLY A 35 25.72 5.29 13.64
CA GLY A 35 25.23 6.50 12.97
C GLY A 35 24.37 6.26 11.73
N GLN A 36 24.33 5.03 11.20
CA GLN A 36 23.37 4.60 10.17
C GLN A 36 21.98 4.26 10.73
N GLY A 37 21.79 4.31 12.06
CA GLY A 37 20.53 3.99 12.72
C GLY A 37 19.39 4.95 12.42
N ASP A 38 19.66 6.23 12.15
CA ASP A 38 18.61 7.25 11.97
C ASP A 38 17.76 7.01 10.72
N GLU A 39 18.38 6.58 9.60
CA GLU A 39 17.65 6.21 8.39
C GLU A 39 16.80 4.95 8.60
N LEU A 40 17.33 3.98 9.34
CA LEU A 40 16.62 2.74 9.66
C LEU A 40 15.43 2.99 10.59
N VAL A 41 15.60 3.85 11.61
CA VAL A 41 14.52 4.26 12.52
C VAL A 41 13.44 5.03 11.78
N ALA A 42 13.81 5.91 10.84
CA ALA A 42 12.84 6.61 9.99
C ALA A 42 12.02 5.63 9.14
N LYS A 43 12.67 4.64 8.50
CA LYS A 43 11.98 3.60 7.72
C LYS A 43 11.09 2.72 8.61
N MET A 44 11.57 2.33 9.80
CA MET A 44 10.79 1.53 10.74
C MET A 44 9.53 2.27 11.23
N LYS A 45 9.63 3.56 11.57
CA LYS A 45 8.45 4.34 11.98
C LYS A 45 7.37 4.41 10.89
N ILE A 46 7.78 4.60 9.63
CA ILE A 46 6.84 4.62 8.50
C ILE A 46 6.14 3.26 8.35
N GLU A 47 6.87 2.16 8.50
CA GLU A 47 6.30 0.82 8.40
C GLU A 47 5.37 0.50 9.58
N GLU A 48 5.74 0.90 10.80
CA GLU A 48 4.87 0.79 11.99
C GLU A 48 3.55 1.55 11.80
N GLU A 49 3.60 2.77 11.27
CA GLU A 49 2.40 3.55 10.96
C GLU A 49 1.50 2.85 9.91
N ARG A 50 2.11 2.26 8.88
CA ARG A 50 1.38 1.48 7.86
C ARG A 50 0.70 0.25 8.46
N ILE A 51 1.41 -0.50 9.31
CA ILE A 51 0.86 -1.67 10.01
C ILE A 51 -0.28 -1.25 10.93
N ALA A 52 -0.12 -0.16 11.69
CA ALA A 52 -1.16 0.35 12.57
C ALA A 52 -2.42 0.78 11.80
N LYS A 53 -2.26 1.43 10.63
CA LYS A 53 -3.39 1.79 9.75
C LYS A 53 -4.10 0.53 9.24
N GLN A 54 -3.35 -0.47 8.77
CA GLN A 54 -3.92 -1.75 8.30
C GLN A 54 -4.67 -2.49 9.40
N GLN A 55 -4.15 -2.53 10.64
CA GLN A 55 -4.83 -3.17 11.77
C GLN A 55 -6.11 -2.45 12.18
N LYS A 56 -6.12 -1.12 12.17
CA LYS A 56 -7.35 -0.34 12.40
C LYS A 56 -8.39 -0.67 11.34
N LEU A 57 -7.97 -0.76 10.08
CA LEU A 57 -8.84 -1.04 8.96
C LEU A 57 -9.42 -2.45 8.99
N SER A 58 -8.60 -3.47 9.29
CA SER A 58 -9.09 -4.85 9.45
C SER A 58 -10.07 -4.98 10.61
N LYS A 59 -9.83 -4.25 11.71
CA LYS A 59 -10.76 -4.17 12.84
C LYS A 59 -12.07 -3.47 12.48
N LEU A 60 -12.03 -2.43 11.65
CA LEU A 60 -13.26 -1.80 11.14
C LEU A 60 -14.04 -2.77 10.24
N ILE A 61 -13.36 -3.49 9.33
CA ILE A 61 -14.00 -4.46 8.45
C ILE A 61 -14.69 -5.57 9.24
N SER A 62 -14.06 -6.08 10.31
CA SER A 62 -14.65 -7.16 11.12
C SER A 62 -15.88 -6.71 11.92
N THR A 63 -16.08 -5.40 12.12
CA THR A 63 -17.30 -4.86 12.73
C THR A 63 -18.44 -4.67 11.75
N LEU A 64 -18.16 -4.66 10.44
CA LEU A 64 -19.19 -4.49 9.42
C LEU A 64 -20.06 -5.76 9.32
N PRO A 65 -21.37 -5.62 9.09
CA PRO A 65 -22.21 -6.77 8.84
C PRO A 65 -21.77 -7.46 7.54
N SER A 66 -21.84 -8.79 7.54
CA SER A 66 -21.66 -9.56 6.32
C SER A 66 -22.83 -9.29 5.36
N GLY A 67 -22.52 -9.16 4.08
CA GLY A 67 -23.49 -8.87 3.04
C GLY A 67 -23.14 -7.64 2.20
N VAL A 68 -24.13 -7.14 1.47
CA VAL A 68 -23.94 -5.99 0.58
C VAL A 68 -23.97 -4.71 1.41
N LEU A 69 -22.93 -3.91 1.23
CA LEU A 69 -22.76 -2.58 1.79
C LEU A 69 -22.98 -1.56 0.66
N VAL A 70 -23.72 -0.50 0.91
CA VAL A 70 -24.06 0.52 -0.09
C VAL A 70 -23.72 1.93 0.39
N THR A 71 -23.48 2.84 -0.54
CA THR A 71 -23.24 4.27 -0.23
C THR A 71 -24.49 5.15 -0.38
N PHE A 72 -25.57 4.61 -0.94
CA PHE A 72 -26.78 5.35 -1.28
C PHE A 72 -28.02 4.87 -0.51
N ASP A 73 -28.98 5.79 -0.34
CA ASP A 73 -30.27 5.50 0.29
C ASP A 73 -31.23 4.75 -0.63
N GLY A 74 -32.25 4.12 -0.06
CA GLY A 74 -33.32 3.45 -0.81
C GLY A 74 -33.15 1.95 -1.00
N THR A 75 -32.18 1.33 -0.32
CA THR A 75 -32.02 -0.13 -0.26
C THR A 75 -32.24 -0.68 1.15
N LYS A 76 -32.49 -1.98 1.28
CA LYS A 76 -32.53 -2.68 2.58
C LYS A 76 -31.14 -3.07 3.09
N ASN A 77 -30.09 -2.73 2.34
CA ASN A 77 -28.71 -3.10 2.64
C ASN A 77 -28.11 -2.14 3.67
N TYR A 78 -27.00 -2.55 4.28
CA TYR A 78 -26.29 -1.70 5.24
C TYR A 78 -25.68 -0.49 4.53
N LYS A 79 -26.08 0.71 4.95
CA LYS A 79 -25.54 1.96 4.41
C LYS A 79 -24.24 2.34 5.11
N LEU A 80 -23.20 2.60 4.34
CA LEU A 80 -21.94 3.12 4.82
C LEU A 80 -22.06 4.62 5.11
N THR A 81 -21.47 5.05 6.22
CA THR A 81 -21.16 6.47 6.46
C THR A 81 -19.96 6.87 5.59
N ASP A 82 -19.74 8.16 5.37
CA ASP A 82 -18.63 8.63 4.53
C ASP A 82 -17.27 8.13 5.04
N GLU A 83 -17.06 8.14 6.36
CA GLU A 83 -15.86 7.59 7.00
C GLU A 83 -15.70 6.08 6.77
N LEU A 84 -16.79 5.31 6.88
CA LEU A 84 -16.78 3.88 6.62
C LEU A 84 -16.61 3.58 5.13
N TYR A 85 -17.13 4.42 4.25
CA TYR A 85 -16.96 4.29 2.81
C TYR A 85 -15.51 4.50 2.40
N GLU A 86 -14.85 5.55 2.90
CA GLU A 86 -13.42 5.79 2.68
C GLU A 86 -12.59 4.60 3.19
N ALA A 87 -12.83 4.17 4.44
CA ALA A 87 -12.13 3.03 5.03
C ALA A 87 -12.32 1.75 4.21
N VAL A 88 -13.56 1.43 3.82
CA VAL A 88 -13.85 0.24 2.99
C VAL A 88 -13.19 0.37 1.61
N CYS A 89 -13.16 1.54 1.00
CA CYS A 89 -12.48 1.75 -0.27
C CYS A 89 -10.97 1.51 -0.17
N GLU A 90 -10.31 2.10 0.83
CA GLU A 90 -8.88 1.91 1.06
C GLU A 90 -8.52 0.45 1.32
N ALA A 91 -9.40 -0.28 2.01
CA ALA A 91 -9.22 -1.69 2.34
C ALA A 91 -9.44 -2.61 1.15
N THR A 92 -10.41 -2.28 0.31
CA THR A 92 -10.83 -3.13 -0.81
C THR A 92 -9.77 -3.12 -1.89
N LYS A 93 -9.21 -4.28 -2.19
CA LYS A 93 -8.28 -4.49 -3.32
C LYS A 93 -8.82 -5.41 -4.40
N LEU A 94 -9.86 -6.17 -4.08
CA LEU A 94 -10.38 -7.21 -4.94
C LEU A 94 -11.62 -6.73 -5.70
N ILE A 95 -11.56 -6.85 -7.02
CA ILE A 95 -12.69 -6.66 -7.92
C ILE A 95 -13.08 -8.04 -8.49
N PRO A 96 -14.23 -8.61 -8.11
CA PRO A 96 -14.67 -9.89 -8.62
C PRO A 96 -15.14 -9.78 -10.08
N GLN A 97 -15.06 -10.90 -10.82
CA GLN A 97 -15.52 -10.97 -12.22
C GLN A 97 -16.97 -10.51 -12.41
N ARG A 98 -17.84 -10.73 -11.42
CA ARG A 98 -19.23 -10.23 -11.46
C ARG A 98 -19.30 -8.70 -11.59
N ALA A 99 -18.47 -7.97 -10.85
CA ALA A 99 -18.44 -6.51 -10.92
C ALA A 99 -17.90 -6.04 -12.28
N ILE A 100 -16.90 -6.75 -12.81
CA ILE A 100 -16.30 -6.51 -14.12
C ILE A 100 -17.31 -6.74 -15.24
N MET A 101 -18.04 -7.85 -15.21
CA MET A 101 -19.12 -8.13 -16.15
C MET A 101 -20.23 -7.09 -16.10
N GLY A 102 -20.61 -6.63 -14.90
CA GLY A 102 -21.58 -5.54 -14.73
C GLY A 102 -21.11 -4.24 -15.38
N ALA A 103 -19.83 -3.90 -15.21
CA ALA A 103 -19.22 -2.75 -15.88
C ALA A 103 -19.15 -2.93 -17.41
N ASN A 104 -18.74 -4.10 -17.91
CA ASN A 104 -18.65 -4.38 -19.34
C ASN A 104 -20.00 -4.28 -20.07
N PHE A 105 -21.13 -4.47 -19.37
CA PHE A 105 -22.46 -4.32 -19.98
C PHE A 105 -22.68 -2.95 -20.62
N LEU A 106 -22.05 -1.88 -20.09
CA LEU A 106 -22.16 -0.52 -20.62
C LEU A 106 -21.05 -0.16 -21.62
N ASN A 107 -20.02 -1.00 -21.77
CA ASN A 107 -18.90 -0.76 -22.69
C ASN A 107 -18.72 -1.97 -23.63
N TYR A 108 -19.36 -1.89 -24.81
CA TYR A 108 -19.42 -2.97 -25.78
C TYR A 108 -18.03 -3.39 -26.31
N GLU A 109 -17.10 -2.44 -26.47
CA GLU A 109 -15.74 -2.76 -26.92
C GLU A 109 -14.95 -3.50 -25.82
N ALA A 110 -15.06 -3.04 -24.57
CA ALA A 110 -14.44 -3.72 -23.43
C ALA A 110 -15.01 -5.13 -23.26
N TYR A 111 -16.32 -5.30 -23.43
CA TYR A 111 -16.98 -6.61 -23.42
C TYR A 111 -16.45 -7.54 -24.52
N GLN A 112 -16.28 -7.04 -25.75
CA GLN A 112 -15.71 -7.84 -26.84
C GLN A 112 -14.28 -8.25 -26.54
N VAL A 113 -13.42 -7.31 -26.17
CA VAL A 113 -12.01 -7.59 -25.84
C VAL A 113 -11.92 -8.60 -24.68
N TYR A 114 -12.72 -8.40 -23.63
CA TYR A 114 -12.81 -9.32 -22.49
C TYR A 114 -13.31 -10.72 -22.88
N THR A 115 -14.22 -10.83 -23.82
CA THR A 115 -14.71 -12.15 -24.28
C THR A 115 -13.67 -12.83 -25.17
N ASN A 116 -13.10 -12.08 -26.12
CA ASN A 116 -12.15 -12.59 -27.11
C ASN A 116 -10.80 -12.99 -26.49
N ASN A 117 -10.40 -12.34 -25.40
CA ASN A 117 -9.16 -12.67 -24.68
C ASN A 117 -9.34 -13.79 -23.64
N GLY A 118 -10.51 -14.43 -23.56
CA GLY A 118 -10.78 -15.51 -22.61
C GLY A 118 -11.04 -15.04 -21.17
N ASN A 119 -11.61 -13.85 -21.00
CA ASN A 119 -11.96 -13.22 -19.71
C ASN A 119 -10.74 -12.84 -18.87
N LEU A 120 -9.58 -12.63 -19.51
CA LEU A 120 -8.34 -12.26 -18.86
C LEU A 120 -8.33 -10.76 -18.56
N ILE A 121 -7.88 -10.43 -17.35
CA ILE A 121 -7.73 -9.05 -16.88
C ILE A 121 -6.25 -8.83 -16.64
N GLU A 122 -5.71 -7.77 -17.23
CA GLU A 122 -4.29 -7.42 -17.08
C GLU A 122 -4.03 -6.81 -15.71
N ASP A 123 -4.89 -5.87 -15.29
CA ASP A 123 -4.75 -5.16 -14.02
C ASP A 123 -6.11 -4.71 -13.47
N THR A 124 -6.17 -4.55 -12.16
CA THR A 124 -7.33 -4.03 -11.43
C THR A 124 -6.87 -3.00 -10.40
N PHE A 125 -7.60 -1.91 -10.25
CA PHE A 125 -7.29 -0.89 -9.26
C PHE A 125 -8.54 -0.42 -8.52
N VAL A 126 -8.35 -0.11 -7.24
CA VAL A 126 -9.33 0.56 -6.39
C VAL A 126 -8.60 1.70 -5.70
N LYS A 127 -9.07 2.92 -5.90
CA LYS A 127 -8.46 4.15 -5.39
C LYS A 127 -9.51 5.08 -4.83
N TRP A 128 -9.14 5.81 -3.78
CA TRP A 128 -9.94 6.89 -3.23
C TRP A 128 -9.55 8.21 -3.88
N GLU A 129 -10.49 8.89 -4.53
CA GLU A 129 -10.25 10.15 -5.25
C GLU A 129 -11.50 11.04 -5.16
N ASN A 130 -11.32 12.33 -4.85
CA ASN A 130 -12.40 13.32 -4.77
C ASN A 130 -13.60 12.88 -3.90
N ASN A 131 -13.34 12.31 -2.72
CA ASN A 131 -14.36 11.75 -1.81
C ASN A 131 -15.20 10.60 -2.40
N THR A 132 -14.69 9.94 -3.44
CA THR A 132 -15.34 8.80 -4.09
C THR A 132 -14.37 7.65 -4.25
N CYS A 133 -14.89 6.43 -4.19
CA CYS A 133 -14.12 5.24 -4.46
C CYS A 133 -14.18 4.93 -5.96
N ILE A 134 -13.05 5.03 -6.65
CA ILE A 134 -12.93 4.69 -8.06
C ILE A 134 -12.38 3.27 -8.17
N ALA A 135 -13.12 2.41 -8.86
CA ALA A 135 -12.70 1.05 -9.18
C ALA A 135 -12.63 0.89 -10.70
N GLY A 136 -11.62 0.17 -11.16
CA GLY A 136 -11.41 -0.06 -12.58
C GLY A 136 -10.51 -1.24 -12.86
N TYR A 137 -10.46 -1.59 -14.13
CA TYR A 137 -9.68 -2.71 -14.63
C TYR A 137 -9.25 -2.47 -16.07
N THR A 138 -8.19 -3.16 -16.48
CA THR A 138 -7.65 -3.07 -17.83
C THR A 138 -7.74 -4.43 -18.52
N VAL A 139 -8.30 -4.43 -19.73
CA VAL A 139 -8.38 -5.61 -20.59
C VAL A 139 -7.56 -5.37 -21.85
N VAL A 140 -6.83 -6.41 -22.26
CA VAL A 140 -6.02 -6.40 -23.48
C VAL A 140 -6.41 -7.61 -24.31
N GLY A 141 -6.66 -7.39 -25.59
CA GLY A 141 -6.98 -8.47 -26.51
C GLY A 141 -7.46 -7.99 -27.87
N PRO A 142 -7.71 -8.93 -28.78
CA PRO A 142 -8.15 -8.61 -30.12
C PRO A 142 -9.63 -8.25 -30.16
N LEU A 143 -9.96 -7.22 -30.92
CA LEU A 143 -11.31 -6.98 -31.41
C LEU A 143 -11.69 -7.99 -32.51
N ASN A 144 -12.96 -8.00 -32.91
CA ASN A 144 -13.46 -8.93 -33.94
C ASN A 144 -12.83 -8.72 -35.32
N ASP A 145 -12.22 -7.56 -35.57
CA ASP A 145 -11.48 -7.24 -36.79
C ASP A 145 -9.99 -7.68 -36.73
N GLY A 146 -9.56 -8.26 -35.61
CA GLY A 146 -8.18 -8.67 -35.35
C GLY A 146 -7.28 -7.58 -34.77
N THR A 147 -7.78 -6.36 -34.56
CA THR A 147 -7.01 -5.26 -33.98
C THR A 147 -6.80 -5.48 -32.49
N GLU A 148 -5.55 -5.49 -32.03
CA GLU A 148 -5.24 -5.57 -30.61
C GLU A 148 -5.54 -4.24 -29.92
N LYS A 149 -6.36 -4.29 -28.86
CA LYS A 149 -6.80 -3.10 -28.13
C LYS A 149 -6.59 -3.29 -26.64
N LYS A 150 -6.07 -2.23 -26.00
CA LYS A 150 -5.96 -2.08 -24.56
C LYS A 150 -7.03 -1.10 -24.09
N ILE A 151 -7.98 -1.56 -23.29
CA ILE A 151 -9.10 -0.76 -22.79
C ILE A 151 -9.06 -0.76 -21.27
N THR A 152 -9.02 0.44 -20.69
CA THR A 152 -9.19 0.64 -19.25
C THR A 152 -10.60 1.11 -18.98
N VAL A 153 -11.36 0.31 -18.23
CA VAL A 153 -12.70 0.64 -17.77
C VAL A 153 -12.60 1.09 -16.33
N SER A 154 -13.21 2.22 -15.99
CA SER A 154 -13.24 2.76 -14.63
C SER A 154 -14.58 3.37 -14.31
N GLY A 155 -14.93 3.37 -13.03
CA GLY A 155 -16.20 3.87 -12.53
C GLY A 155 -16.20 4.03 -11.03
N GLU A 156 -17.31 4.55 -10.50
CA GLU A 156 -17.51 4.69 -9.06
C GLU A 156 -17.98 3.35 -8.44
N ALA A 157 -17.33 2.93 -7.35
CA ALA A 157 -17.71 1.76 -6.57
C ALA A 157 -18.83 2.11 -5.59
N LEU A 158 -20.08 1.97 -6.03
CA LEU A 158 -21.26 2.31 -5.22
C LEU A 158 -21.65 1.24 -4.20
N SER A 159 -21.09 0.04 -4.32
CA SER A 159 -21.46 -1.08 -3.46
C SER A 159 -20.29 -2.02 -3.24
N PHE A 160 -20.21 -2.57 -2.04
CA PHE A 160 -19.20 -3.53 -1.61
C PHE A 160 -19.87 -4.78 -1.06
N LEU A 161 -19.18 -5.90 -1.15
CA LEU A 161 -19.57 -7.14 -0.49
C LEU A 161 -18.61 -7.37 0.67
N SER A 162 -19.14 -7.35 1.90
CA SER A 162 -18.40 -7.77 3.09
C SER A 162 -18.62 -9.24 3.35
N THR A 163 -17.55 -10.00 3.46
CA THR A 163 -17.59 -11.40 3.92
C THR A 163 -17.37 -11.53 5.43
N GLY A 164 -17.16 -10.41 6.12
CA GLY A 164 -16.69 -10.37 7.52
C GLY A 164 -15.18 -10.58 7.69
N ILE A 165 -14.48 -11.00 6.62
CA ILE A 165 -13.01 -11.15 6.59
C ILE A 165 -12.40 -10.14 5.63
N ASP A 166 -12.99 -10.04 4.43
CA ASP A 166 -12.58 -9.12 3.38
C ASP A 166 -13.77 -8.32 2.84
N THR A 167 -13.44 -7.22 2.16
CA THR A 167 -14.38 -6.44 1.37
C THR A 167 -13.99 -6.52 -0.10
N ARG A 168 -14.99 -6.66 -0.95
CA ARG A 168 -14.83 -6.76 -2.41
C ARG A 168 -15.74 -5.77 -3.09
N VAL A 169 -15.32 -5.21 -4.22
CA VAL A 169 -16.20 -4.35 -5.02
C VAL A 169 -17.38 -5.18 -5.52
N TYR A 170 -18.61 -4.72 -5.28
CA TYR A 170 -19.81 -5.44 -5.72
C TYR A 170 -20.37 -4.86 -7.02
N PHE A 171 -20.35 -3.54 -7.15
CA PHE A 171 -20.89 -2.84 -8.30
C PHE A 171 -20.02 -1.63 -8.65
N ILE A 172 -19.72 -1.50 -9.94
CA ILE A 172 -19.01 -0.36 -10.53
C ILE A 172 -20.00 0.36 -11.44
N LYS A 173 -20.26 1.62 -11.15
CA LYS A 173 -21.00 2.52 -12.04
C LYS A 173 -19.99 3.17 -12.99
N ASN A 174 -19.93 2.68 -14.23
CA ASN A 174 -19.09 3.28 -15.25
C ASN A 174 -19.49 4.73 -15.53
N PHE A 175 -18.48 5.53 -15.91
CA PHE A 175 -18.66 6.87 -16.46
C PHE A 175 -19.00 6.82 -17.95
#